data_AF-A0A3D4M7R9-F1
#
_entry.id   AF-A0A3D4M7R9-F1
#
_cell.length_a   1.000
_cell.length_b   1.000
_cell.length_c   1.000
_cell.angle_alpha   90.00
_cell.angle_beta   90.00
_cell.angle_gamma   90.00
#
_symmetry.space_group_name_H-M   'P 1'
#
loop_
_entity.id
_entity.type
_entity.pdbx_description
1 polymer ?
#
loop_
_entity_poly.entity_id
_entity_poly.type
_entity_poly.pdbx_seq_one_letter_code
_entity_poly.pdbx_strand_id
1 'polypeptide(L)'
;MSRKKLIVLTGAGISAESGLKTFRDADGLWEGHSIYDVATPEAFARNPDLVHDFYNQRRKQLLEVQPNKAHQLLAQLEELFDVHIITQNVDDL
;
A
#
# COMPACT_ATOMS: atom_id res chain seq x y z
N MET A 1 4.29 -2.03 -34.49
CA MET A 1 5.48 -1.74 -33.67
C MET A 1 5.19 -2.21 -32.26
N SER A 2 6.15 -2.81 -31.55
CA SER A 2 5.97 -3.12 -30.13
C SER A 2 5.79 -1.81 -29.34
N ARG A 3 4.86 -1.78 -28.39
CA ARG A 3 4.73 -0.64 -27.47
C ARG A 3 6.06 -0.45 -26.71
N LYS A 4 6.40 0.79 -26.36
CA LYS A 4 7.58 1.07 -25.54
C LYS A 4 7.34 0.52 -24.13
N LYS A 5 8.38 0.00 -23.48
CA LYS A 5 8.32 -0.45 -22.09
C LYS A 5 8.29 0.74 -21.14
N LEU A 6 7.38 0.71 -20.17
CA LEU A 6 7.29 1.66 -19.07
C LEU A 6 7.31 0.90 -17.75
N ILE A 7 8.32 1.13 -16.92
CA ILE A 7 8.43 0.50 -15.60
C ILE A 7 8.12 1.56 -14.55
N VAL A 8 7.19 1.26 -13.64
CA VAL A 8 6.76 2.17 -12.57
C VAL A 8 7.01 1.51 -11.23
N LEU A 9 7.71 2.19 -10.32
CA LEU A 9 7.83 1.78 -8.92
C LEU A 9 6.87 2.63 -8.07
N THR A 10 5.95 1.99 -7.36
CA THR A 10 5.01 2.66 -6.46
C THR A 10 5.26 2.31 -4.99
N GLY A 11 4.71 3.14 -4.11
CA GLY A 11 4.69 2.93 -2.66
C GLY A 11 3.50 3.68 -2.07
N ALA A 12 3.35 3.65 -0.74
CA ALA A 12 2.10 3.99 -0.06
C ALA A 12 1.50 5.37 -0.43
N GLY A 13 2.33 6.32 -0.84
CA GLY A 13 1.89 7.64 -1.30
C GLY A 13 0.90 7.59 -2.48
N ILE A 14 0.95 6.57 -3.35
CA ILE A 14 -0.03 6.44 -4.45
C ILE A 14 -1.45 6.18 -3.93
N SER A 15 -1.58 5.53 -2.77
CA SER A 15 -2.87 5.15 -2.17
C SER A 15 -3.37 6.16 -1.14
N ALA A 16 -2.61 7.23 -0.88
CA ALA A 16 -2.99 8.28 0.09
C ALA A 16 -4.30 8.97 -0.28
N GLU A 17 -4.48 9.34 -1.56
CA GLU A 17 -5.72 9.97 -2.05
C GLU A 17 -6.91 8.99 -2.10
N SER A 18 -6.67 7.69 -1.93
CA SER A 18 -7.73 6.70 -1.74
C SER A 18 -8.20 6.58 -0.29
N GLY A 19 -7.57 7.31 0.65
CA GLY A 19 -7.93 7.29 2.07
C GLY A 19 -7.13 6.29 2.92
N LEU A 20 -6.09 5.67 2.35
CA LEU A 20 -5.16 4.82 3.09
C LEU A 20 -4.02 5.69 3.67
N LYS A 21 -3.68 5.49 4.95
CA LYS A 21 -2.56 6.23 5.55
C LYS A 21 -1.23 5.72 5.01
N THR A 22 -0.30 6.64 4.77
CA THR A 22 1.05 6.29 4.34
C THR A 22 1.87 5.73 5.48
N PHE A 23 2.90 4.96 5.14
CA PHE A 23 3.90 4.53 6.11
C PHE A 23 4.81 5.72 6.45
N ARG A 24 4.87 6.11 7.73
CA ARG A 24 5.47 7.33 8.31
C ARG A 24 4.57 8.57 8.25
N ASP A 25 3.78 8.76 9.30
CA ASP A 25 3.52 10.11 9.77
C ASP A 25 4.78 10.67 10.47
N ALA A 26 4.86 12.00 10.64
CA ALA A 26 6.05 12.71 11.12
C ALA A 26 6.56 12.26 12.51
N ASP A 27 5.73 11.52 13.25
CA ASP A 27 5.99 10.97 14.58
C ASP A 27 6.59 9.55 14.57
N GLY A 28 6.74 8.93 13.39
CA GLY A 28 7.28 7.58 13.25
C GLY A 28 6.30 6.46 13.62
N LEU A 29 5.02 6.79 13.81
CA LEU A 29 3.95 5.83 14.06
C LEU A 29 3.27 5.43 12.75
N TRP A 30 2.74 4.22 12.72
CA TRP A 30 1.84 3.74 11.68
C TRP A 30 0.50 3.41 12.32
N GLU A 31 -0.53 4.20 11.99
CA GLU A 31 -1.85 4.11 12.63
C GLU A 31 -1.78 4.21 14.17
N GLY A 32 -0.87 5.04 14.68
CA GLY A 32 -0.67 5.21 16.14
C GLY A 32 0.17 4.11 16.81
N HIS A 33 0.68 3.13 16.05
CA HIS A 33 1.56 2.08 16.57
C HIS A 33 3.01 2.28 16.14
N SER A 34 3.96 1.95 17.02
CA SER A 34 5.35 1.76 16.62
C SER A 34 5.45 0.55 15.69
N ILE A 35 6.18 0.68 14.60
CA ILE A 35 6.39 -0.41 13.63
C ILE A 35 7.04 -1.65 14.28
N TYR A 36 7.83 -1.44 15.34
CA TYR A 36 8.51 -2.50 16.08
C TYR A 36 7.56 -3.33 16.98
N ASP A 37 6.31 -2.88 17.11
CA ASP A 37 5.25 -3.59 17.84
C ASP A 37 4.28 -4.32 16.92
N VAL A 38 4.32 -4.06 15.61
CA VAL A 38 3.28 -4.54 14.70
C VAL A 38 3.77 -5.11 13.37
N ALA A 39 5.00 -4.82 12.95
CA ALA A 39 5.50 -5.14 11.61
C ALA A 39 6.89 -5.81 11.62
N THR A 40 7.21 -6.60 12.65
CA THR A 40 8.41 -7.45 12.66
C THR A 40 8.09 -8.88 13.10
N PRO A 41 8.91 -9.88 12.72
CA PRO A 41 8.74 -11.25 13.20
C PRO A 41 8.75 -11.35 14.74
N GLU A 42 9.58 -10.55 15.41
CA GLU A 42 9.68 -10.50 16.87
C GLU A 42 8.44 -9.89 17.52
N ALA A 43 7.81 -8.91 16.86
CA ALA A 43 6.53 -8.35 17.30
C ALA A 43 5.43 -9.41 17.25
N PHE A 44 5.35 -10.16 16.14
CA PHE A 44 4.39 -11.25 16.00
C PHE A 44 4.61 -12.36 17.02
N ALA A 45 5.87 -12.76 17.25
CA ALA A 45 6.19 -13.76 18.27
C ALA A 45 5.87 -13.28 19.70
N ARG A 46 6.03 -11.97 19.97
CA ARG A 46 5.78 -11.36 21.29
C ARG A 46 4.29 -11.21 21.58
N ASN A 47 3.50 -10.74 20.63
CA ASN A 47 2.06 -10.51 20.79
C ASN A 47 1.31 -10.69 19.45
N PRO A 48 0.96 -11.93 19.06
CA PRO A 48 0.32 -12.18 17.78
C PRO A 48 -1.09 -11.60 17.70
N ASP A 49 -1.82 -11.51 18.81
CA ASP A 49 -3.17 -10.94 18.84
C ASP A 49 -3.15 -9.45 18.47
N LEU A 50 -2.21 -8.68 19.03
CA LEU A 50 -2.01 -7.27 18.66
C LEU A 50 -1.69 -7.12 17.17
N VAL A 51 -0.78 -7.93 16.65
CA VAL A 51 -0.40 -7.88 15.23
C VAL A 51 -1.59 -8.26 14.34
N HIS A 52 -2.33 -9.31 14.70
CA HIS A 52 -3.53 -9.70 13.97
C HIS A 52 -4.58 -8.60 13.99
N ASP A 53 -4.89 -8.02 15.15
CA ASP A 53 -5.87 -6.93 15.26
C ASP A 53 -5.44 -5.70 14.46
N PHE A 54 -4.15 -5.36 14.51
CA PHE A 54 -3.54 -4.35 13.66
C PHE A 54 -3.85 -4.67 12.18
N TYR A 55 -3.37 -5.77 11.62
CA TYR A 55 -3.63 -6.08 10.19
C TYR A 55 -5.11 -6.30 9.86
N ASN A 56 -5.94 -6.77 10.78
CA ASN A 56 -7.39 -6.93 10.60
C ASN A 56 -8.08 -5.59 10.37
N GLN A 57 -7.71 -4.55 11.12
CA GLN A 57 -8.26 -3.20 10.90
C GLN A 57 -7.91 -2.66 9.50
N ARG A 58 -6.71 -2.96 8.99
CA ARG A 58 -6.25 -2.52 7.66
C ARG A 58 -6.97 -3.27 6.55
N ARG A 59 -7.15 -4.58 6.72
CA ARG A 59 -7.98 -5.38 5.80
C ARG A 59 -9.42 -4.89 5.75
N LYS A 60 -9.99 -4.47 6.89
CA LYS A 60 -11.34 -3.87 6.93
C LYS A 60 -11.38 -2.53 6.19
N GLN A 61 -10.43 -1.63 6.44
CA GLN A 61 -10.33 -0.34 5.76
C GLN A 61 -10.18 -0.50 4.24
N LEU A 62 -9.44 -1.51 3.77
CA LEU A 62 -9.25 -1.77 2.35
C LEU A 62 -10.58 -2.03 1.61
N LEU A 63 -11.58 -2.60 2.30
CA LEU A 63 -12.90 -2.85 1.73
C LEU A 63 -13.72 -1.56 1.50
N GLU A 64 -13.31 -0.45 2.09
CA GLU A 64 -14.04 0.82 2.09
C GLU A 64 -13.44 1.86 1.12
N VAL A 65 -12.28 1.56 0.51
CA VAL A 65 -11.56 2.46 -0.39
C VAL A 65 -11.67 2.01 -1.86
N GLN A 66 -11.31 2.91 -2.78
CA GLN A 66 -11.34 2.65 -4.22
C GLN A 66 -10.09 3.18 -4.90
N PRO A 67 -9.70 2.64 -6.08
CA PRO A 67 -8.57 3.14 -6.86
C PRO A 67 -8.77 4.61 -7.22
N ASN A 68 -7.85 5.47 -6.78
CA ASN A 68 -7.89 6.90 -7.11
C ASN A 68 -7.40 7.17 -8.54
N LYS A 69 -7.28 8.47 -8.88
CA LYS A 69 -6.92 8.91 -10.23
C LYS A 69 -5.54 8.41 -10.68
N ALA A 70 -4.56 8.28 -9.78
CA ALA A 70 -3.23 7.79 -10.12
C ALA A 70 -3.28 6.32 -10.59
N HIS A 71 -3.96 5.45 -9.86
CA HIS A 71 -4.17 4.04 -10.23
C HIS A 71 -4.85 3.93 -11.60
N GLN A 72 -5.93 4.68 -11.80
CA GLN A 72 -6.69 4.69 -13.05
C GLN A 72 -5.83 5.14 -14.24
N LEU A 73 -4.98 6.16 -14.06
CA LEU A 73 -4.09 6.64 -15.11
C LEU A 73 -2.99 5.63 -15.42
N LEU A 74 -2.43 4.94 -14.42
CA LEU A 74 -1.46 3.87 -14.68
C LEU A 74 -2.08 2.73 -15.49
N ALA A 75 -3.31 2.33 -15.17
CA ALA A 75 -4.05 1.35 -15.97
C ALA A 75 -4.31 1.83 -17.40
N GLN A 76 -4.68 3.11 -17.59
CA GLN A 76 -4.90 3.68 -18.92
C GLN A 76 -3.62 3.74 -19.77
N LEU A 77 -2.45 3.89 -19.15
CA LEU A 77 -1.18 3.89 -19.88
C LEU A 77 -0.87 2.54 -20.55
N GLU A 78 -1.51 1.44 -20.13
CA GLU A 78 -1.37 0.13 -20.79
C GLU A 78 -1.86 0.16 -22.25
N GLU A 79 -2.72 1.10 -22.62
CA GLU A 79 -3.15 1.27 -24.02
C GLU A 79 -2.00 1.74 -24.92
N LEU A 80 -1.04 2.48 -24.35
CA LEU A 80 0.04 3.16 -25.07
C LEU A 80 1.41 2.49 -24.87
N PHE A 81 1.63 1.86 -23.71
CA PHE A 81 2.89 1.28 -23.28
C PHE A 81 2.75 -0.21 -22.92
N ASP A 82 3.88 -0.92 -22.90
CA ASP A 82 4.04 -2.20 -22.20
C ASP A 82 4.41 -1.88 -20.75
N VAL A 83 3.40 -1.76 -19.89
CA VAL A 83 3.56 -1.26 -18.52
C VAL A 83 3.88 -2.42 -17.57
N HIS A 84 4.89 -2.23 -16.71
CA HIS A 84 5.12 -3.08 -15.56
C HIS A 84 5.14 -2.23 -14.30
N ILE A 85 4.25 -2.57 -13.37
CA ILE A 85 4.16 -1.92 -12.07
C ILE A 85 4.86 -2.81 -11.04
N ILE A 86 5.85 -2.26 -10.37
CA ILE A 86 6.49 -2.83 -9.19
C ILE A 86 5.96 -2.03 -8.02
N THR A 87 5.38 -2.67 -7.02
CA THR A 87 4.82 -1.96 -5.87
C THR A 87 5.39 -2.46 -4.56
N GLN A 88 5.56 -1.52 -3.62
CA GLN A 88 5.81 -1.83 -2.21
C GLN A 88 4.51 -1.94 -1.41
N ASN A 89 3.38 -1.59 -2.03
CA ASN A 89 2.07 -1.65 -1.38
C ASN A 89 1.62 -3.09 -1.15
N VAL A 90 0.76 -3.24 -0.16
CA VAL A 90 0.10 -4.52 0.18
C VAL A 90 -1.42 -4.45 -0.02
N ASP A 91 -1.93 -3.30 -0.49
CA ASP A 91 -3.29 -3.13 -1.02
C ASP A 91 -3.40 -3.64 -2.47
N ASP A 92 -4.64 -3.79 -2.94
CA ASP A 92 -5.02 -4.28 -4.27
C ASP A 92 -5.70 -3.21 -5.15
N LEU A 93 -5.39 -1.92 -4.89
CA LEU A 93 -5.91 -0.77 -5.63
C LEU A 93 -5.34 -0.61 -7.05
#